data_AF-A0A380MPQ9-F1
#
_entry.id   AF-A0A380MPQ9-F1
#
_cell.length_a   1.000
_cell.length_b   1.000
_cell.length_c   1.000
_cell.angle_alpha   90.00
_cell.angle_beta   90.00
_cell.angle_gamma   90.00
#
_symmetry.space_group_name_H-M   'P 1'
#
loop_
_entity.id
_entity.type
_entity.pdbx_description
1 polymer ?
#
loop_
_entity_poly.entity_id
_entity_poly.type
_entity_poly.pdbx_seq_one_letter_code
_entity_poly.pdbx_strand_id
1 'polypeptide(L)'
;MNYILGKIPRKKLLYKVTSSNDVAYKDIAFNNENYVNYSPDHNLDEECWFKIDSFSKQEFFLNFLIKEFDSKELDTLSREQFKHLQYLCSIQSNKEIFCFQKVTPSLFLERQSIIYIGDSAKLEEANNRILIKQEPDAVYFKNQDILIFKYLPVISSIFKGIDTLYKEATAQETTDFLSNSFIKLKDFDSTKVGKPNRKRIAMAMASLGKFDDNMKLQLFDYINNYCSSKLKFHKDELAFEISTDEELKFLLYGIEQRFYTTLLGNEKRLANSVIDIN
;
A
#
# COMPACT_ATOMS: atom_id res chain seq x y z
N MET A 1 5.16 -11.88 -27.70
CA MET A 1 6.47 -11.27 -27.42
C MET A 1 6.32 -10.35 -26.23
N ASN A 2 7.20 -10.48 -25.23
CA ASN A 2 7.18 -9.71 -24.00
C ASN A 2 8.20 -8.55 -24.07
N TYR A 3 7.95 -7.49 -23.33
CA TYR A 3 8.78 -6.29 -23.34
C TYR A 3 9.14 -5.87 -21.92
N ILE A 4 10.35 -5.32 -21.75
CA ILE A 4 10.74 -4.60 -20.55
C ILE A 4 11.04 -3.17 -20.96
N LEU A 5 10.33 -2.24 -20.32
CA LEU A 5 10.47 -0.81 -20.49
C LEU A 5 11.11 -0.19 -19.25
N GLY A 6 11.84 0.90 -19.45
CA GLY A 6 12.51 1.65 -18.40
C GLY A 6 12.12 3.12 -18.42
N LYS A 7 11.77 3.68 -17.26
CA LYS A 7 11.51 5.12 -17.11
C LYS A 7 12.71 5.82 -16.51
N ILE A 8 13.06 6.98 -17.06
CA ILE A 8 14.08 7.89 -16.51
C ILE A 8 13.39 9.17 -16.00
N PRO A 9 13.75 9.73 -14.83
CA PRO A 9 13.03 10.85 -14.21
C PRO A 9 12.86 12.08 -15.10
N ARG A 10 13.92 12.46 -15.83
CA ARG A 10 13.98 13.72 -16.60
C ARG A 10 13.47 13.63 -18.03
N LYS A 11 13.31 12.43 -18.57
CA LYS A 11 12.77 12.21 -19.91
C LYS A 11 11.33 11.75 -19.78
N LYS A 12 10.37 12.43 -20.41
CA LYS A 12 8.95 12.01 -20.41
C LYS A 12 8.74 10.66 -21.12
N LEU A 13 9.74 10.20 -21.88
CA LEU A 13 9.70 8.97 -22.67
C LEU A 13 10.09 7.74 -21.85
N LEU A 14 9.41 6.63 -22.15
CA LEU A 14 9.83 5.29 -21.79
C LEU A 14 10.88 4.80 -22.79
N TYR A 15 11.81 3.99 -22.31
CA TYR A 15 12.83 3.37 -23.13
C TYR A 15 12.59 1.88 -23.24
N LYS A 16 12.81 1.31 -24.43
CA LYS A 16 12.87 -0.14 -24.59
C LYS A 16 14.18 -0.64 -23.97
N VAL A 17 14.09 -1.50 -22.95
CA VAL A 17 15.25 -2.14 -22.32
C VAL A 17 15.55 -3.46 -23.03
N THR A 18 14.54 -4.31 -23.19
CA THR A 18 14.65 -5.57 -23.93
C THR A 18 13.30 -6.03 -24.44
N SER A 19 13.34 -6.94 -25.41
CA SER A 19 12.18 -7.72 -25.86
C SER A 19 12.58 -9.18 -25.98
N SER A 20 11.85 -10.07 -25.31
CA SER A 20 12.12 -11.51 -25.27
C SER A 20 10.82 -12.30 -25.41
N ASN A 21 10.93 -13.59 -25.70
CA ASN A 21 9.83 -14.54 -25.53
C ASN A 21 9.68 -14.96 -24.06
N ASP A 22 10.72 -14.80 -23.25
CA ASP A 22 10.67 -15.06 -21.81
C ASP A 22 9.89 -13.98 -21.07
N VAL A 23 9.25 -14.36 -19.96
CA VAL A 23 8.60 -13.45 -19.02
C VAL A 23 9.59 -13.02 -17.94
N ALA A 24 9.49 -11.77 -17.48
CA ALA A 24 10.31 -11.25 -16.40
C ALA A 24 9.82 -11.76 -15.03
N TYR A 25 8.50 -11.86 -14.87
CA TYR A 25 7.84 -12.33 -13.66
C TYR A 25 6.96 -13.52 -14.00
N LYS A 26 7.26 -14.66 -13.40
CA LYS A 26 6.51 -15.91 -13.57
C LYS A 26 5.32 -15.96 -12.61
N ASP A 27 4.34 -16.79 -12.93
CA ASP A 27 3.21 -17.13 -12.05
C ASP A 27 2.33 -15.92 -11.63
N ILE A 28 2.38 -14.84 -12.40
CA ILE A 28 1.47 -13.69 -12.24
C ILE A 28 0.16 -13.99 -12.97
N ALA A 29 -0.84 -14.42 -12.20
CA ALA A 29 -2.22 -14.57 -12.65
C ALA A 29 -3.15 -13.75 -11.76
N PHE A 30 -4.27 -13.30 -12.33
CA PHE A 30 -5.29 -12.62 -11.55
C PHE A 30 -5.96 -13.63 -10.62
N ASN A 31 -5.84 -13.41 -9.31
CA ASN A 31 -6.58 -14.16 -8.29
C ASN A 31 -7.19 -13.19 -7.27
N ASN A 32 -8.50 -12.98 -7.36
CA ASN A 32 -9.20 -12.05 -6.49
C ASN A 32 -9.24 -12.49 -5.01
N GLU A 33 -9.05 -13.78 -4.71
CA GLU A 33 -9.09 -14.30 -3.32
C GLU A 33 -7.99 -13.71 -2.44
N ASN A 34 -6.85 -13.36 -3.04
CA ASN A 34 -5.69 -12.82 -2.32
C ASN A 34 -5.61 -11.28 -2.36
N TYR A 35 -6.64 -10.61 -2.90
CA TYR A 35 -6.62 -9.17 -3.13
C TYR A 35 -7.57 -8.44 -2.19
N VAL A 36 -6.98 -7.65 -1.30
CA VAL A 36 -7.71 -6.87 -0.30
C VAL A 36 -7.75 -5.40 -0.70
N ASN A 37 -8.85 -4.71 -0.40
CA ASN A 37 -8.90 -3.26 -0.67
C ASN A 37 -7.81 -2.53 0.11
N TYR A 38 -7.21 -1.52 -0.52
CA TYR A 38 -6.22 -0.71 0.17
C TYR A 38 -6.80 -0.07 1.43
N SER A 39 -6.15 -0.31 2.57
CA SER A 39 -6.43 0.34 3.84
C SER A 39 -5.09 0.74 4.48
N PRO A 40 -4.93 2.00 4.92
CA PRO A 40 -3.66 2.52 5.43
C PRO A 40 -3.20 1.84 6.72
N ASP A 41 -4.13 1.18 7.44
CA ASP A 41 -3.89 0.52 8.72
C ASP A 41 -4.02 -1.00 8.65
N HIS A 42 -3.99 -1.55 7.43
CA HIS A 42 -3.98 -2.98 7.17
C HIS A 42 -2.54 -3.45 6.97
N ASN A 43 -2.12 -4.45 7.73
CA ASN A 43 -0.90 -5.18 7.43
C ASN A 43 -1.27 -6.34 6.50
N LEU A 44 -0.74 -6.34 5.28
CA LEU A 44 -0.94 -7.47 4.38
C LEU A 44 -0.30 -8.74 4.98
N ASP A 45 -1.02 -9.84 4.91
CA ASP A 45 -0.41 -11.17 5.03
C ASP A 45 0.57 -11.38 3.86
N GLU A 46 1.57 -12.24 4.04
CA GLU A 46 2.68 -12.40 3.09
C GLU A 46 2.23 -12.75 1.66
N GLU A 47 1.11 -13.46 1.55
CA GLU A 47 0.50 -13.93 0.29
C GLU A 47 -0.54 -12.95 -0.30
N CYS A 48 -0.91 -11.91 0.44
CA CYS A 48 -1.94 -10.96 0.04
C CYS A 48 -1.36 -9.73 -0.68
N TRP A 49 -2.22 -9.10 -1.47
CA TRP A 49 -1.93 -7.83 -2.15
C TRP A 49 -3.03 -6.83 -1.90
N PHE A 50 -2.68 -5.55 -1.77
CA PHE A 50 -3.67 -4.49 -1.87
C PHE A 50 -4.14 -4.36 -3.30
N LYS A 51 -5.41 -4.04 -3.51
CA LYS A 51 -5.98 -3.69 -4.81
C LYS A 51 -6.58 -2.28 -4.84
N ILE A 52 -6.55 -1.70 -6.02
CA ILE A 52 -7.30 -0.51 -6.43
C ILE A 52 -8.11 -0.90 -7.66
N ASP A 53 -9.44 -0.87 -7.52
CA ASP A 53 -10.38 -1.09 -8.62
C ASP A 53 -10.52 0.17 -9.50
N SER A 54 -10.96 -0.03 -10.74
CA SER A 54 -11.11 1.04 -11.73
C SER A 54 -9.84 1.90 -11.87
N PHE A 55 -8.67 1.25 -11.91
CA PHE A 55 -7.38 1.93 -11.88
C PHE A 55 -7.21 2.92 -13.05
N SER A 56 -7.77 2.60 -14.21
CA SER A 56 -7.80 3.46 -15.41
C SER A 56 -8.47 4.82 -15.20
N LYS A 57 -9.34 4.95 -14.19
CA LYS A 57 -10.07 6.19 -13.88
C LYS A 57 -9.37 7.05 -12.84
N GLN A 58 -8.27 6.58 -12.25
CA GLN A 58 -7.56 7.27 -11.19
C GLN A 58 -6.66 8.38 -11.75
N GLU A 59 -6.51 9.49 -11.03
CA GLU A 59 -5.68 10.64 -11.48
C GLU A 59 -4.19 10.28 -11.63
N PHE A 60 -3.73 9.27 -10.89
CA PHE A 60 -2.36 8.76 -10.90
C PHE A 60 -2.14 7.62 -11.92
N PHE A 61 -3.12 7.39 -12.81
CA PHE A 61 -2.99 6.41 -13.89
C PHE A 61 -1.91 6.81 -14.90
N LEU A 62 -1.16 5.82 -15.39
CA LEU A 62 -0.09 6.07 -16.36
C LEU A 62 -0.64 6.02 -17.78
N ASN A 63 -0.75 7.18 -18.43
CA ASN A 63 -1.35 7.32 -19.77
C ASN A 63 -0.81 6.36 -20.86
N PHE A 64 0.44 5.89 -20.73
CA PHE A 64 1.00 4.94 -21.70
C PHE A 64 0.35 3.55 -21.65
N LEU A 65 -0.37 3.22 -20.57
CA LEU A 65 -1.10 1.96 -20.41
C LEU A 65 -2.39 1.90 -21.25
N ILE A 66 -2.93 3.06 -21.66
CA ILE A 66 -4.08 3.16 -22.57
C ILE A 66 -3.68 2.83 -24.00
N LYS A 67 -2.53 3.34 -24.45
CA LYS A 67 -2.13 3.26 -25.86
C LYS A 67 -1.83 1.81 -26.25
N GLU A 68 -2.23 1.43 -27.46
CA GLU A 68 -1.67 0.23 -28.07
C GLU A 68 -0.17 0.40 -28.15
N PHE A 69 0.54 -0.41 -27.38
CA PHE A 69 1.99 -0.36 -27.31
C PHE A 69 2.58 -0.80 -28.66
N ASP A 70 3.16 0.13 -29.41
CA ASP A 70 4.08 -0.19 -30.51
C ASP A 70 5.53 0.01 -30.05
N SER A 71 6.26 -1.11 -29.95
CA SER A 71 7.67 -1.12 -29.57
C SER A 71 8.58 -0.35 -30.53
N LYS A 72 8.13 -0.03 -31.74
CA LYS A 72 8.88 0.73 -32.75
C LYS A 72 8.92 2.23 -32.46
N GLU A 73 8.00 2.73 -31.64
CA GLU A 73 7.94 4.15 -31.28
C GLU A 73 8.86 4.52 -30.11
N LEU A 74 9.48 3.53 -29.44
CA LEU A 74 10.33 3.75 -28.29
C LEU A 74 11.81 3.66 -28.63
N ASP A 75 12.56 4.67 -28.18
CA ASP A 75 14.01 4.65 -28.18
C ASP A 75 14.55 3.47 -27.36
N THR A 76 15.65 2.87 -27.83
CA THR A 76 16.37 1.86 -27.06
C THR A 76 17.23 2.54 -25.99
N LEU A 77 17.25 1.96 -24.78
CA LEU A 77 18.01 2.51 -23.65
C LEU A 77 19.53 2.45 -23.92
N SER A 78 20.23 3.58 -23.82
CA SER A 78 21.70 3.60 -23.89
C SER A 78 22.37 3.12 -22.59
N ARG A 79 23.66 2.76 -22.68
CA ARG A 79 24.46 2.35 -21.52
C ARG A 79 24.59 3.47 -20.48
N GLU A 80 24.78 4.74 -20.87
CA GLU A 80 24.88 5.83 -19.88
C GLU A 80 23.54 6.10 -19.19
N GLN A 81 22.45 5.93 -19.92
CA GLN A 81 21.09 6.13 -19.40
C GLN A 81 20.67 5.07 -18.38
N PHE A 82 21.29 3.89 -18.43
CA PHE A 82 20.97 2.74 -17.57
C PHE A 82 20.98 3.10 -16.08
N LYS A 83 21.96 3.90 -15.65
CA LYS A 83 22.14 4.31 -14.24
C LYS A 83 21.06 5.25 -13.70
N HIS A 84 20.23 5.78 -14.59
CA HIS A 84 19.20 6.75 -14.27
C HIS A 84 17.78 6.16 -14.32
N LEU A 85 17.66 4.83 -14.43
CA LEU A 85 16.38 4.15 -14.36
C LEU A 85 15.71 4.37 -12.99
N GLN A 86 14.44 4.76 -13.02
CA GLN A 86 13.61 4.98 -11.86
C GLN A 86 12.70 3.77 -11.56
N TYR A 87 12.16 3.17 -12.61
CA TYR A 87 11.39 1.94 -12.54
C TYR A 87 11.47 1.18 -13.85
N LEU A 88 11.19 -0.12 -13.77
CA LEU A 88 10.95 -1.02 -14.88
C LEU A 88 9.46 -1.33 -15.00
N CYS A 89 8.99 -1.52 -16.22
CA CYS A 89 7.66 -2.01 -16.53
C CYS A 89 7.79 -3.18 -17.50
N SER A 90 7.46 -4.39 -17.04
CA SER A 90 7.38 -5.56 -17.88
C SER A 90 5.95 -5.73 -18.41
N ILE A 91 5.82 -5.83 -19.72
CA ILE A 91 4.56 -6.08 -20.42
C ILE A 91 4.56 -7.55 -20.83
N GLN A 92 3.63 -8.31 -20.23
CA GLN A 92 3.54 -9.77 -20.36
C GLN A 92 2.14 -10.19 -20.84
N SER A 93 1.98 -11.47 -21.15
CA SER A 93 0.68 -12.09 -21.46
C SER A 93 -0.13 -11.30 -22.48
N ASN A 94 0.45 -11.17 -23.69
CA ASN A 94 -0.18 -10.46 -24.81
C ASN A 94 -0.59 -9.00 -24.53
N LYS A 95 0.16 -8.31 -23.65
CA LYS A 95 -0.06 -6.91 -23.25
C LYS A 95 -1.27 -6.69 -22.33
N GLU A 96 -1.68 -7.74 -21.61
CA GLU A 96 -2.77 -7.67 -20.63
C GLU A 96 -2.25 -7.47 -19.20
N ILE A 97 -1.01 -7.88 -18.92
CA ILE A 97 -0.40 -7.82 -17.58
C ILE A 97 0.81 -6.89 -17.61
N PHE A 98 0.79 -5.88 -16.73
CA PHE A 98 1.86 -4.90 -16.58
C PHE A 98 2.48 -5.01 -15.19
N CYS A 99 3.70 -5.52 -15.12
CA CYS A 99 4.43 -5.68 -13.86
C CYS A 99 5.41 -4.53 -13.67
N PHE A 100 5.37 -3.87 -12.52
CA PHE A 100 6.20 -2.71 -12.21
C PHE A 100 7.21 -3.04 -11.13
N GLN A 101 8.43 -2.55 -11.29
CA GLN A 101 9.46 -2.65 -10.26
C GLN A 101 10.19 -1.32 -10.11
N LYS A 102 10.22 -0.79 -8.89
CA LYS A 102 11.02 0.37 -8.54
C LYS A 102 12.50 0.01 -8.66
N VAL A 103 13.26 0.90 -9.30
CA VAL A 103 14.71 0.76 -9.39
C VAL A 103 15.35 1.60 -8.29
N THR A 104 16.11 0.93 -7.42
CA THR A 104 16.94 1.55 -6.39
C THR A 104 18.42 1.32 -6.71
N PRO A 105 19.34 2.16 -6.19
CA PRO A 105 20.78 1.97 -6.40
C PRO A 105 21.28 0.55 -6.06
N SER A 106 20.70 -0.09 -5.05
CA SER A 106 21.03 -1.45 -4.62
C SER A 106 20.73 -2.56 -5.65
N LEU A 107 19.87 -2.31 -6.63
CA LEU A 107 19.54 -3.28 -7.67
C LEU A 107 20.54 -3.28 -8.83
N PHE A 108 21.38 -2.25 -8.93
CA PHE A 108 22.46 -2.21 -9.89
C PHE A 108 23.64 -3.03 -9.38
N LEU A 109 24.10 -3.98 -10.19
CA LEU A 109 25.25 -4.82 -9.85
C LEU A 109 26.56 -4.12 -10.28
N GLU A 110 26.69 -2.84 -9.96
CA GLU A 110 27.92 -2.09 -10.21
C GLU A 110 28.96 -2.52 -9.17
N ARG A 111 30.07 -3.15 -9.61
CA ARG A 111 31.23 -3.63 -8.82
C ARG A 111 31.15 -5.06 -8.25
N GLN A 112 30.10 -5.81 -8.53
CA GLN A 112 30.06 -7.24 -8.15
C GLN A 112 30.60 -8.10 -9.28
N SER A 113 31.43 -9.09 -8.97
CA SER A 113 31.79 -10.13 -9.93
C SER A 113 30.73 -11.23 -9.85
N ILE A 114 30.15 -11.61 -10.98
CA ILE A 114 29.20 -12.71 -11.07
C ILE A 114 29.93 -13.90 -11.65
N ILE A 115 29.75 -15.07 -11.05
CA ILE A 115 30.17 -16.33 -11.65
C ILE A 115 28.98 -16.87 -12.43
N TYR A 116 29.11 -16.97 -13.75
CA TYR A 116 28.18 -17.72 -14.58
C TYR A 116 28.63 -19.17 -14.63
N ILE A 117 27.76 -20.08 -14.20
CA ILE A 117 28.02 -21.53 -14.21
C ILE A 117 27.06 -22.16 -15.23
N GLY A 118 27.57 -22.38 -16.44
CA GLY A 118 26.93 -23.19 -17.49
C GLY A 118 27.82 -24.38 -17.84
N ASP A 119 28.08 -24.64 -19.13
CA ASP A 119 29.01 -25.69 -19.57
C ASP A 119 30.47 -25.44 -19.12
N SER A 120 30.81 -24.19 -18.79
CA SER A 120 32.06 -23.80 -18.14
C SER A 120 31.79 -22.64 -17.16
N ALA A 121 32.46 -22.66 -16.01
CA ALA A 121 32.38 -21.57 -15.04
C ALA A 121 33.20 -20.36 -15.51
N LYS A 122 32.57 -19.19 -15.61
CA LYS A 122 33.22 -17.94 -16.02
C LYS A 122 32.95 -16.85 -14.99
N LEU A 123 34.00 -16.15 -14.57
CA LEU A 123 33.89 -14.92 -13.79
C LEU A 123 33.66 -13.75 -14.74
N GLU A 124 32.56 -13.03 -14.57
CA GLU A 124 32.20 -11.86 -15.37
C GLU A 124 31.98 -10.64 -14.46
N GLU A 125 32.46 -9.49 -14.89
CA GLU A 125 32.12 -8.23 -14.23
C GLU A 125 30.64 -7.90 -14.48
N ALA A 126 29.88 -7.62 -13.43
CA ALA A 126 28.44 -7.36 -13.52
C ALA A 126 28.06 -5.96 -14.04
N ASN A 127 28.99 -5.27 -14.70
CA ASN A 127 28.82 -3.89 -15.14
C ASN A 127 27.56 -3.74 -16.00
N ASN A 128 26.71 -2.75 -15.65
CA ASN A 128 25.44 -2.45 -16.31
C ASN A 128 24.41 -3.59 -16.28
N ARG A 129 24.43 -4.41 -15.23
CA ARG A 129 23.34 -5.36 -14.92
C ARG A 129 22.44 -4.79 -13.85
N ILE A 130 21.15 -5.11 -13.97
CA ILE A 130 20.13 -4.78 -12.98
C ILE A 130 19.41 -6.06 -12.57
N LEU A 131 19.18 -6.22 -11.28
CA LEU A 131 18.42 -7.33 -10.74
C LEU A 131 16.92 -7.12 -11.00
N ILE A 132 16.30 -8.08 -11.69
CA ILE A 132 14.85 -8.26 -11.69
C ILE A 132 14.49 -9.08 -10.46
N LYS A 133 13.60 -8.55 -9.61
CA LYS A 133 13.10 -9.24 -8.42
C LYS A 133 12.25 -10.45 -8.85
N GLN A 134 12.09 -11.41 -7.95
CA GLN A 134 11.16 -12.52 -8.16
C GLN A 134 9.71 -12.03 -8.21
N GLU A 135 9.35 -11.10 -7.33
CA GLU A 135 8.03 -10.45 -7.31
C GLU A 135 8.14 -8.98 -7.74
N PRO A 136 7.21 -8.49 -8.57
CA PRO A 136 7.14 -7.06 -8.90
C PRO A 136 6.66 -6.24 -7.69
N ASP A 137 6.90 -4.93 -7.70
CA ASP A 137 6.39 -4.03 -6.66
C ASP A 137 4.90 -3.69 -6.84
N ALA A 138 4.40 -3.77 -8.09
CA ALA A 138 2.98 -3.68 -8.43
C ALA A 138 2.64 -4.44 -9.72
N VAL A 139 1.39 -4.87 -9.88
CA VAL A 139 0.88 -5.47 -11.11
C VAL A 139 -0.43 -4.80 -11.50
N TYR A 140 -0.53 -4.34 -12.74
CA TYR A 140 -1.79 -3.87 -13.32
C TYR A 140 -2.34 -4.92 -14.28
N PHE A 141 -3.56 -5.38 -13.99
CA PHE A 141 -4.34 -6.29 -14.83
C PHE A 141 -5.30 -5.48 -15.68
N LYS A 142 -5.01 -5.35 -16.97
CA LYS A 142 -5.76 -4.48 -17.88
C LYS A 142 -7.20 -4.93 -18.10
N ASN A 143 -7.44 -6.24 -18.16
CA ASN A 143 -8.77 -6.80 -18.43
C ASN A 143 -9.74 -6.56 -17.27
N GLN A 144 -9.25 -6.62 -16.03
CA GLN A 144 -10.03 -6.39 -14.83
C GLN A 144 -10.02 -4.92 -14.39
N ASP A 145 -9.15 -4.09 -14.98
CA ASP A 145 -8.90 -2.71 -14.57
C ASP A 145 -8.53 -2.57 -13.08
N ILE A 146 -7.62 -3.45 -12.63
CA ILE A 146 -7.19 -3.56 -11.23
C ILE A 146 -5.67 -3.41 -11.13
N LEU A 147 -5.21 -2.51 -10.26
CA LEU A 147 -3.81 -2.43 -9.84
C LEU A 147 -3.65 -3.11 -8.47
N ILE A 148 -2.73 -4.06 -8.37
CA ILE A 148 -2.32 -4.68 -7.11
C ILE A 148 -0.91 -4.26 -6.68
N PHE A 149 -0.66 -4.15 -5.38
CA PHE A 149 0.66 -3.82 -4.82
C PHE A 149 0.79 -4.26 -3.35
N LYS A 150 2.02 -4.42 -2.85
CA LYS A 150 2.27 -4.71 -1.42
C LYS A 150 2.55 -3.44 -0.60
N TYR A 151 3.32 -2.51 -1.15
CA TYR A 151 3.81 -1.34 -0.40
C TYR A 151 3.55 -0.03 -1.13
N LEU A 152 2.58 0.75 -0.64
CA LEU A 152 2.25 2.07 -1.20
C LEU A 152 3.47 3.02 -1.29
N PRO A 153 4.34 3.14 -0.26
CA PRO A 153 5.52 4.02 -0.34
C PRO A 153 6.54 3.63 -1.42
N VAL A 154 6.55 2.36 -1.86
CA VAL A 154 7.42 1.92 -2.95
C VAL A 154 6.85 2.41 -4.27
N ILE A 155 5.57 2.15 -4.49
CA ILE A 155 4.91 2.40 -5.77
C ILE A 155 4.54 3.86 -6.00
N SER A 156 4.56 4.69 -4.95
CA SER A 156 4.35 6.15 -5.08
C SER A 156 5.42 6.89 -5.87
N SER A 157 6.60 6.28 -5.96
CA SER A 157 7.64 6.76 -6.86
C SER A 157 7.34 6.47 -8.34
N ILE A 158 6.46 5.49 -8.61
CA ILE A 158 6.04 5.03 -9.94
C ILE A 158 4.75 5.75 -10.37
N PHE A 159 3.71 5.69 -9.53
CA PHE A 159 2.40 6.29 -9.75
C PHE A 159 2.31 7.62 -8.99
N LYS A 160 2.67 8.71 -9.66
CA LYS A 160 2.67 10.04 -9.04
C LYS A 160 1.25 10.46 -8.68
N GLY A 161 1.02 10.76 -7.40
CA GLY A 161 -0.29 11.13 -6.86
C GLY A 161 -1.01 9.98 -6.14
N ILE A 162 -0.52 8.73 -6.23
CA ILE A 162 -1.16 7.60 -5.54
C ILE A 162 -1.10 7.72 -4.01
N ASP A 163 -0.16 8.50 -3.47
CA ASP A 163 -0.09 8.83 -2.04
C ASP A 163 -1.33 9.58 -1.54
N THR A 164 -2.18 10.11 -2.42
CA THR A 164 -3.46 10.71 -2.01
C THR A 164 -4.45 9.68 -1.45
N LEU A 165 -4.30 8.41 -1.81
CA LEU A 165 -5.01 7.29 -1.15
C LEU A 165 -4.65 7.22 0.34
N TYR A 166 -3.48 7.77 0.69
CA TYR A 166 -3.01 7.98 2.04
C TYR A 166 -3.62 9.26 2.64
N LYS A 167 -4.94 9.35 2.74
CA LYS A 167 -5.63 10.51 3.32
C LYS A 167 -5.46 10.53 4.85
N GLU A 168 -4.48 11.28 5.36
CA GLU A 168 -4.42 11.61 6.78
C GLU A 168 -5.55 12.61 7.10
N ALA A 169 -6.13 12.54 8.30
CA ALA A 169 -6.97 13.61 8.80
C ALA A 169 -6.16 14.92 8.82
N THR A 170 -6.74 15.97 8.25
CA THR A 170 -6.21 17.34 8.32
C THR A 170 -6.14 17.80 9.79
N ALA A 171 -5.42 18.90 10.05
CA ALA A 171 -5.38 19.49 11.39
C ALA A 171 -6.78 19.87 11.89
N GLN A 172 -7.64 20.34 10.99
CA GLN A 172 -9.04 20.65 11.30
C GLN A 172 -9.82 19.39 11.63
N GLU A 173 -9.81 18.38 10.75
CA GLU A 173 -10.48 17.09 10.99
C GLU A 173 -10.01 16.40 12.27
N THR A 174 -8.70 16.50 12.59
CA THR A 174 -8.14 15.98 13.84
C THR A 174 -8.72 16.73 15.05
N THR A 175 -8.81 18.06 14.97
CA THR A 175 -9.35 18.89 16.05
C THR A 175 -10.85 18.66 16.23
N ASP A 176 -11.60 18.53 15.13
CA ASP A 176 -13.03 18.23 15.14
C ASP A 176 -13.27 16.84 15.76
N PHE A 177 -12.46 15.85 15.39
CA PHE A 177 -12.53 14.52 15.99
C PHE A 177 -12.32 14.59 17.51
N LEU A 178 -11.26 15.25 17.96
CA LEU A 178 -10.94 15.39 19.39
C LEU A 178 -11.96 16.22 20.19
N SER A 179 -12.80 17.01 19.50
CA SER A 179 -13.85 17.83 20.10
C SER A 179 -15.20 17.10 20.23
N ASN A 180 -15.29 15.83 19.82
CA ASN A 180 -16.50 15.05 19.99
C ASN A 180 -16.85 14.86 21.48
N SER A 181 -18.15 14.84 21.79
CA SER A 181 -18.66 14.74 23.17
C SER A 181 -18.23 13.47 23.90
N PHE A 182 -17.90 12.40 23.17
CA PHE A 182 -17.41 11.14 23.73
C PHE A 182 -15.90 11.16 24.05
N ILE A 183 -15.21 12.29 23.86
CA ILE A 183 -13.78 12.45 24.17
C ILE A 183 -13.59 13.57 25.19
N LYS A 184 -12.87 13.26 26.26
CA LYS A 184 -12.48 14.20 27.30
C LYS A 184 -10.95 14.33 27.30
N LEU A 185 -10.45 15.45 26.79
CA LEU A 185 -9.02 15.70 26.72
C LEU A 185 -8.45 16.06 28.09
N LYS A 186 -7.27 15.53 28.41
CA LYS A 186 -6.49 15.90 29.59
C LYS A 186 -5.04 16.10 29.21
N ASP A 187 -4.57 17.34 29.23
CA ASP A 187 -3.21 17.71 28.81
C ASP A 187 -2.82 17.22 27.40
N PHE A 188 -3.82 17.02 26.53
CA PHE A 188 -3.66 16.48 25.17
C PHE A 188 -4.41 17.34 24.15
N ASP A 189 -3.88 17.44 22.94
CA ASP A 189 -4.43 18.28 21.87
C ASP A 189 -4.00 17.75 20.48
N SER A 190 -4.54 18.36 19.42
CA SER A 190 -4.30 17.92 18.03
C SER A 190 -2.83 18.00 17.59
N THR A 191 -2.00 18.84 18.22
CA THR A 191 -0.57 18.96 17.91
C THR A 191 0.24 17.76 18.43
N LYS A 192 -0.28 17.07 19.45
CA LYS A 192 0.35 15.89 20.06
C LYS A 192 -0.05 14.57 19.39
N VAL A 193 -0.95 14.63 18.40
CA VAL A 193 -1.40 13.44 17.66
C VAL A 193 -0.33 13.01 16.66
N GLY A 194 0.07 11.75 16.71
CA GLY A 194 1.02 11.17 15.76
C GLY A 194 0.44 11.02 14.35
N LYS A 195 1.30 11.01 13.32
CA LYS A 195 0.89 10.67 11.94
C LYS A 195 0.07 9.37 11.85
N PRO A 196 0.44 8.27 12.56
CA PRO A 196 -0.35 7.04 12.55
C PRO A 196 -1.79 7.23 13.02
N ASN A 197 -2.02 8.03 14.06
CA ASN A 197 -3.36 8.25 14.59
C ASN A 197 -4.19 9.21 13.74
N ARG A 198 -3.58 10.24 13.12
CA ARG A 198 -4.30 11.08 12.13
C ARG A 198 -4.88 10.28 10.97
N LYS A 199 -4.22 9.20 10.55
CA LYS A 199 -4.72 8.29 9.51
C LYS A 199 -5.97 7.55 9.97
N ARG A 200 -5.89 6.95 11.16
CA ARG A 200 -7.01 6.25 11.80
C ARG A 200 -8.21 7.17 12.07
N ILE A 201 -7.98 8.44 12.42
CA ILE A 201 -9.06 9.41 12.66
C ILE A 201 -9.95 9.56 11.42
N ALA A 202 -9.39 9.67 10.23
CA ALA A 202 -10.17 9.79 9.00
C ALA A 202 -11.08 8.57 8.79
N MET A 203 -10.58 7.36 9.07
CA MET A 203 -11.34 6.11 8.98
C MET A 203 -12.42 6.02 10.07
N ALA A 204 -12.05 6.32 11.31
CA ALA A 204 -12.93 6.30 12.48
C ALA A 204 -14.13 7.25 12.29
N MET A 205 -13.91 8.46 11.75
CA MET A 205 -15.00 9.39 11.43
C MET A 205 -15.96 8.83 10.37
N ALA A 206 -15.44 8.18 9.33
CA ALA A 206 -16.26 7.55 8.30
C ALA A 206 -17.11 6.39 8.86
N SER A 207 -16.56 5.61 9.81
CA SER A 207 -17.30 4.55 10.50
C SER A 207 -18.38 5.12 11.44
N LEU A 208 -18.03 6.11 12.26
CA LEU A 208 -18.97 6.75 13.18
C LEU A 208 -20.13 7.45 12.45
N GLY A 209 -19.89 8.00 11.26
CA GLY A 209 -20.93 8.59 10.42
C GLY A 209 -22.00 7.60 9.93
N LYS A 210 -21.74 6.29 10.00
CA LYS A 210 -22.69 5.23 9.65
C LYS A 210 -23.48 4.72 10.84
N PHE A 211 -23.09 5.07 12.07
CA PHE A 211 -23.70 4.55 13.30
C PHE A 211 -24.78 5.49 13.83
N ASP A 212 -25.94 4.93 14.19
CA ASP A 212 -26.93 5.62 15.00
C ASP A 212 -26.50 5.70 16.46
N ASP A 213 -27.29 6.41 17.28
CA ASP A 213 -26.94 6.65 18.69
C ASP A 213 -26.93 5.37 19.53
N ASN A 214 -27.78 4.39 19.21
CA ASN A 214 -27.79 3.10 19.91
C ASN A 214 -26.56 2.27 19.55
N MET A 215 -26.15 2.27 18.28
CA MET A 215 -24.91 1.62 17.82
C MET A 215 -23.68 2.26 18.48
N LYS A 216 -23.67 3.60 18.67
CA LYS A 216 -22.59 4.30 19.37
C LYS A 216 -22.52 3.91 20.85
N LEU A 217 -23.65 3.77 21.53
CA LEU A 217 -23.68 3.29 22.92
C LEU A 217 -23.09 1.87 23.04
N GLN A 218 -23.52 0.96 22.17
CA GLN A 218 -22.97 -0.40 22.11
C GLN A 218 -21.47 -0.40 21.80
N LEU A 219 -21.03 0.49 20.91
CA LEU A 219 -19.61 0.67 20.60
C LEU A 219 -18.84 1.12 21.84
N PHE A 220 -19.33 2.09 22.61
CA PHE A 220 -18.63 2.56 23.81
C PHE A 220 -18.54 1.47 24.89
N ASP A 221 -19.61 0.70 25.09
CA ASP A 221 -19.57 -0.46 25.99
C ASP A 221 -18.55 -1.51 25.52
N TYR A 222 -18.52 -1.80 24.22
CA TYR A 222 -17.52 -2.68 23.61
C TYR A 222 -16.09 -2.17 23.86
N ILE A 223 -15.80 -0.90 23.58
CA ILE A 223 -14.47 -0.31 23.79
C ILE A 223 -14.08 -0.39 25.26
N ASN A 224 -14.99 -0.03 26.17
CA ASN A 224 -14.72 -0.11 27.60
C ASN A 224 -14.45 -1.55 28.08
N ASN A 225 -15.18 -2.55 27.54
CA ASN A 225 -14.98 -3.96 27.90
C ASN A 225 -13.60 -4.50 27.49
N TYR A 226 -13.02 -4.00 26.39
CA TYR A 226 -11.69 -4.42 25.93
C TYR A 226 -10.56 -3.54 26.48
N CYS A 227 -10.81 -2.26 26.69
CA CYS A 227 -9.79 -1.27 26.99
C CYS A 227 -9.87 -0.67 28.40
N SER A 228 -10.67 -1.20 29.33
CA SER A 228 -10.80 -0.64 30.69
C SER A 228 -9.49 -0.46 31.48
N SER A 229 -8.44 -1.22 31.15
CA SER A 229 -7.10 -1.07 31.75
C SER A 229 -6.22 -0.03 31.05
N LYS A 230 -6.64 0.46 29.88
CA LYS A 230 -5.89 1.37 29.00
C LYS A 230 -6.60 2.71 28.79
N LEU A 231 -7.93 2.73 28.87
CA LEU A 231 -8.79 3.88 28.66
C LEU A 231 -9.68 4.06 29.86
N LYS A 232 -9.74 5.29 30.36
CA LYS A 232 -10.65 5.67 31.43
C LYS A 232 -11.96 6.15 30.83
N PHE A 233 -13.02 5.38 31.03
CA PHE A 233 -14.37 5.69 30.55
C PHE A 233 -15.23 6.27 31.68
N HIS A 234 -15.75 7.49 31.47
CA HIS A 234 -16.67 8.17 32.37
C HIS A 234 -18.11 7.85 31.95
N LYS A 235 -18.71 6.83 32.58
CA LYS A 235 -20.05 6.34 32.21
C LYS A 235 -21.15 7.41 32.24
N ASP A 236 -21.10 8.32 33.22
CA ASP A 236 -22.10 9.38 33.38
C ASP A 236 -22.05 10.41 32.24
N GLU A 237 -20.86 10.61 31.67
CA GLU A 237 -20.61 11.55 30.57
C GLU A 237 -20.59 10.84 29.19
N LEU A 238 -20.62 9.50 29.18
CA LEU A 238 -20.39 8.64 28.02
C LEU A 238 -19.12 9.04 27.24
N ALA A 239 -18.04 9.34 27.97
CA ALA A 239 -16.81 9.91 27.41
C ALA A 239 -15.54 9.18 27.84
N PHE A 240 -14.57 9.05 26.93
CA PHE A 240 -13.24 8.50 27.17
C PHE A 240 -12.25 9.63 27.47
N GLU A 241 -11.50 9.51 28.58
CA GLU A 241 -10.40 10.41 28.90
C GLU A 241 -9.17 10.08 28.04
N ILE A 242 -8.64 11.08 27.33
CA ILE A 242 -7.46 10.94 26.47
C ILE A 242 -6.40 11.95 26.91
N SER A 243 -5.24 11.42 27.29
CA SER A 243 -4.06 12.17 27.74
C SER A 243 -2.80 11.85 26.93
N THR A 244 -2.80 10.74 26.19
CA THR A 244 -1.65 10.30 25.39
C THR A 244 -2.06 9.84 23.98
N ASP A 245 -1.10 9.85 23.06
CA ASP A 245 -1.28 9.32 21.70
C ASP A 245 -1.51 7.79 21.71
N GLU A 246 -1.02 7.07 22.73
CA GLU A 246 -1.30 5.64 22.91
C GLU A 246 -2.77 5.39 23.28
N GLU A 247 -3.34 6.18 24.18
CA GLU A 247 -4.77 6.09 24.53
C GLU A 247 -5.64 6.39 23.30
N LEU A 248 -5.34 7.45 22.56
CA LEU A 248 -6.04 7.77 21.32
C LEU A 248 -6.00 6.60 20.32
N LYS A 249 -4.85 5.92 20.20
CA LYS A 249 -4.70 4.74 19.35
C LYS A 249 -5.67 3.60 19.75
N PHE A 250 -5.81 3.32 21.05
CA PHE A 250 -6.74 2.28 21.52
C PHE A 250 -8.20 2.67 21.29
N LEU A 251 -8.57 3.94 21.48
CA LEU A 251 -9.91 4.43 21.17
C LEU A 251 -10.24 4.23 19.69
N LEU A 252 -9.30 4.59 18.80
CA LEU A 252 -9.46 4.46 17.35
C LEU A 252 -9.59 2.98 16.92
N TYR A 253 -8.77 2.09 17.48
CA TYR A 253 -8.92 0.64 17.27
C TYR A 253 -10.27 0.10 17.75
N GLY A 254 -10.79 0.69 18.82
CA GLY A 254 -12.12 0.41 19.33
C GLY A 254 -13.22 0.82 18.37
N ILE A 255 -13.14 2.04 17.82
CA ILE A 255 -14.11 2.55 16.84
C ILE A 255 -14.14 1.68 15.57
N GLU A 256 -12.97 1.17 15.16
CA GLU A 256 -12.83 0.24 14.03
C GLU A 256 -13.13 -1.22 14.39
N GLN A 257 -13.63 -1.50 15.60
CA GLN A 257 -14.03 -2.83 16.07
C GLN A 257 -12.94 -3.91 15.94
N ARG A 258 -11.67 -3.54 16.18
CA ARG A 258 -10.52 -4.46 16.00
C ARG A 258 -10.29 -5.44 17.14
N PHE A 259 -10.94 -5.26 18.28
CA PHE A 259 -10.82 -6.17 19.42
C PHE A 259 -11.80 -7.33 19.29
N TYR A 260 -11.32 -8.53 19.60
CA TYR A 260 -12.15 -9.73 19.60
C TYR A 260 -11.69 -10.70 20.68
N THR A 261 -12.57 -11.63 21.04
CA THR A 261 -12.25 -12.72 21.96
C THR A 261 -12.33 -14.04 21.21
N THR A 262 -11.32 -14.89 21.34
CA THR A 262 -11.35 -16.21 20.69
C THR A 262 -12.40 -17.11 21.34
N LEU A 263 -13.17 -17.83 20.53
CA LEU A 263 -14.29 -18.65 21.02
C LEU A 263 -13.85 -19.77 21.97
N LEU A 264 -12.74 -20.45 21.65
CA LEU A 264 -12.28 -21.62 22.42
C LEU A 264 -11.33 -21.23 23.56
N GLY A 265 -10.39 -20.32 23.29
CA GLY A 265 -9.37 -19.92 24.25
C GLY A 265 -9.81 -18.80 25.19
N ASN A 266 -10.90 -18.10 24.88
CA ASN A 266 -11.35 -16.88 25.57
C ASN A 266 -10.25 -15.81 25.67
N GLU A 267 -9.34 -15.79 24.70
CA GLU A 267 -8.24 -14.83 24.66
C GLU A 267 -8.68 -13.54 23.97
N LYS A 268 -8.46 -12.40 24.63
CA LYS A 268 -8.64 -11.09 24.01
C LYS A 268 -7.49 -10.81 23.05
N ARG A 269 -7.82 -10.45 21.82
CA ARG A 269 -6.86 -10.15 20.75
C ARG A 269 -7.20 -8.84 20.06
N LEU A 270 -6.21 -8.26 19.41
CA LEU A 270 -6.33 -7.08 18.55
C LEU A 270 -6.01 -7.53 17.12
N ALA A 271 -6.93 -7.29 16.21
CA ALA A 271 -6.72 -7.54 14.79
C ALA A 271 -5.73 -6.51 14.22
N ASN A 272 -4.67 -7.02 13.57
CA ASN A 272 -3.76 -6.16 12.80
C ASN A 272 -4.42 -5.65 11.51
N SER A 273 -5.47 -6.34 11.07
CA SER A 273 -6.06 -6.25 9.74
C SER A 273 -7.52 -6.72 9.81
N VAL A 274 -8.43 -6.05 9.10
CA VAL A 274 -9.86 -6.40 9.02
C VAL A 274 -10.21 -6.53 7.55
N ILE A 275 -10.78 -7.69 7.18
CA ILE A 275 -11.24 -8.02 5.83
C ILE A 275 -12.70 -8.44 5.97
N ASP A 276 -13.58 -7.84 5.17
CA ASP A 276 -14.98 -8.24 5.11
C ASP A 276 -15.09 -9.59 4.39
N ILE A 277 -15.63 -10.59 5.09
CA ILE A 277 -15.89 -11.93 4.55
C ILE A 277 -17.39 -11.98 4.26
N ASN A 278 -17.77 -11.69 3.00
CA ASN A 278 -19.15 -11.88 2.52
C ASN A 278 -19.32 -13.27 1.92
#